data_AF-A0A0F9K3D1-F1
#
_entry.id   AF-A0A0F9K3D1-F1
#
_cell.length_a   1.000
_cell.length_b   1.000
_cell.length_c   1.000
_cell.angle_alpha   90.00
_cell.angle_beta   90.00
_cell.angle_gamma   90.00
#
_symmetry.space_group_name_H-M   'P 1'
#
loop_
_entity.id
_entity.type
_entity.pdbx_description
1 polymer ?
#
loop_
_entity_poly.entity_id
_entity_poly.type
_entity_poly.pdbx_seq_one_letter_code
_entity_poly.pdbx_strand_id
1 'polypeptide(L)'
;MNEELRELAKLRNLVDLTKVTIEAQQDVVNLLPAQQKLVELQKKLGTHQAEVKTKENAYREECVKQYEKDGTKVFAGGKIKMFDKITYDDDDAKAYAIEKGLPNLLNLNANNVKGYIKSAAPEEFGKIVKEPRLSLASDLSDFLAQE
;
A
#
# COMPACT_ATOMS: atom_id res chain seq x y z
N MET A 1 4.85 -7.41 -18.26
CA MET A 1 3.47 -7.47 -17.72
C MET A 1 3.02 -8.85 -17.22
N ASN A 2 2.76 -9.88 -18.05
CA ASN A 2 2.23 -11.16 -17.53
C ASN A 2 3.25 -11.94 -16.65
N GLU A 3 4.54 -11.87 -16.97
CA GLU A 3 5.59 -12.56 -16.22
C GLU A 3 5.85 -11.91 -14.84
N GLU A 4 5.85 -10.58 -14.76
CA GLU A 4 5.99 -9.84 -13.50
C GLU A 4 4.79 -10.03 -12.56
N LEU A 5 3.58 -10.13 -13.11
CA LEU A 5 2.39 -10.50 -12.34
C LEU A 5 2.46 -11.93 -11.79
N ARG A 6 3.02 -12.86 -12.56
CA ARG A 6 3.25 -14.24 -12.11
C ARG A 6 4.27 -14.29 -10.99
N GLU A 7 5.37 -13.56 -11.11
CA GLU A 7 6.35 -13.42 -10.02
C GLU A 7 5.70 -12.83 -8.75
N LEU A 8 4.87 -11.80 -8.91
CA LEU A 8 4.15 -11.19 -7.79
C LEU A 8 3.18 -12.18 -7.12
N ALA A 9 2.44 -12.96 -7.91
CA ALA A 9 1.55 -14.00 -7.40
C ALA A 9 2.32 -15.09 -6.63
N LYS A 10 3.47 -15.53 -7.14
CA LYS A 10 4.35 -16.50 -6.46
C LYS A 10 4.85 -15.97 -5.12
N LEU A 11 5.30 -14.71 -5.09
CA LEU A 11 5.78 -14.07 -3.86
C LEU A 11 4.68 -13.89 -2.81
N ARG A 12 3.46 -13.49 -3.21
CA ARG A 12 2.32 -13.41 -2.29
C ARG A 12 1.97 -14.76 -1.68
N ASN A 13 1.97 -15.82 -2.48
CA ASN A 13 1.73 -17.18 -1.99
C ASN A 13 2.81 -17.62 -0.99
N LEU A 14 4.09 -17.36 -1.28
CA LEU A 14 5.19 -17.64 -0.35
C LEU A 14 5.04 -16.90 0.99
N VAL A 15 4.61 -15.64 0.96
CA VAL A 15 4.33 -14.86 2.18
C VAL A 15 3.23 -15.54 3.01
N ASP A 16 2.12 -15.93 2.38
CA ASP A 16 1.00 -16.53 3.10
C ASP A 16 1.34 -17.92 3.64
N LEU A 17 2.06 -18.74 2.88
CA LEU A 17 2.57 -20.03 3.36
C LEU A 17 3.52 -19.86 4.55
N THR A 18 4.39 -18.84 4.50
CA THR A 18 5.33 -18.55 5.60
C THR A 18 4.59 -18.10 6.86
N LYS A 19 3.52 -17.30 6.75
CA LYS A 19 2.68 -16.91 7.90
C LYS A 19 2.02 -18.11 8.56
N VAL A 20 1.37 -18.97 7.78
CA VAL A 20 0.74 -20.20 8.29
C VAL A 20 1.78 -21.08 9.00
N THR A 21 2.98 -21.17 8.44
CA THR A 21 4.08 -21.94 9.04
C THR A 21 4.56 -21.31 10.36
N ILE A 22 4.65 -19.98 10.44
CA ILE A 22 4.98 -19.25 11.67
C ILE A 22 3.93 -19.50 12.75
N GLU A 23 2.65 -19.37 12.41
CA GLU A 23 1.53 -19.61 13.32
C GLU A 23 1.59 -21.04 13.89
N ALA A 24 1.75 -22.05 13.02
CA ALA A 24 1.90 -23.44 13.44
C ALA A 24 3.14 -23.71 14.33
N GLN A 25 4.22 -22.93 14.17
CA GLN A 25 5.42 -23.05 15.00
C GLN A 25 5.32 -22.25 16.31
N GLN A 26 4.55 -21.17 16.34
CA GLN A 26 4.24 -20.43 17.56
C GLN A 26 3.50 -21.28 18.59
N ASP A 27 2.72 -22.26 18.13
CA ASP A 27 2.01 -23.22 18.99
C ASP A 27 2.94 -24.25 19.66
N VAL A 28 4.22 -24.36 19.25
CA VAL A 28 5.18 -25.40 19.70
C VAL A 28 6.39 -24.79 20.45
N VAL A 29 6.26 -23.58 21.00
CA VAL A 29 7.37 -22.75 21.56
C VAL A 29 7.84 -23.19 22.96
N ASN A 30 8.06 -24.48 23.18
CA ASN A 30 8.65 -24.99 24.44
C ASN A 30 10.10 -25.50 24.28
N LEU A 31 10.67 -25.48 23.07
CA LEU A 31 12.02 -25.98 22.79
C LEU A 31 12.87 -24.93 22.05
N LEU A 32 14.13 -24.73 22.50
CA LEU A 32 15.11 -23.79 21.92
C LEU A 32 15.30 -23.91 20.39
N PRO A 33 15.37 -25.13 19.80
CA PRO A 33 15.47 -25.26 18.34
C PRO A 33 14.24 -24.74 17.58
N ALA A 34 13.04 -24.85 18.17
CA ALA A 34 11.81 -24.31 17.58
C ALA A 34 11.80 -22.78 17.60
N GLN A 35 12.35 -22.16 18.66
CA GLN A 35 12.51 -20.70 18.75
C GLN A 35 13.48 -20.16 17.69
N GLN A 36 14.62 -20.81 17.46
CA GLN A 36 15.57 -20.39 16.42
C GLN A 36 14.94 -20.46 15.01
N LYS A 37 14.21 -21.56 14.74
CA LYS A 37 13.47 -21.73 13.48
C LYS A 37 12.38 -20.67 13.30
N LEU A 38 11.66 -20.33 14.37
CA LEU A 38 10.64 -19.28 14.35
C LEU A 38 11.24 -17.91 14.00
N VAL A 39 12.38 -17.54 14.60
CA VAL A 39 13.09 -16.29 14.30
C VAL A 39 13.57 -16.25 12.84
N GLU A 40 14.09 -17.36 12.33
CA GLU A 40 14.50 -17.47 10.92
C GLU A 40 13.31 -17.27 9.97
N LEU A 41 12.18 -17.90 10.25
CA LEU A 41 10.95 -17.76 9.47
C LEU A 41 10.42 -16.33 9.51
N GLN A 42 10.43 -15.67 10.66
CA GLN A 42 10.04 -14.26 10.79
C GLN A 42 10.94 -13.34 9.96
N LYS A 43 12.25 -13.59 9.94
CA LYS A 43 13.19 -12.84 9.11
C LYS A 43 12.90 -13.05 7.62
N LYS A 44 12.68 -14.30 7.19
CA LYS A 44 12.31 -14.64 5.80
C LYS A 44 10.99 -13.96 5.40
N LEU A 45 9.99 -13.99 6.28
CA LEU A 45 8.72 -13.30 6.06
C LEU A 45 8.93 -11.80 5.82
N GLY A 46 9.77 -11.16 6.64
CA GLY A 46 10.12 -9.74 6.46
C GLY A 46 10.77 -9.44 5.11
N THR A 47 11.71 -10.28 4.67
CA THR A 47 12.33 -10.14 3.34
C THR A 47 11.31 -10.29 2.22
N HIS A 48 10.48 -11.33 2.24
CA HIS A 48 9.47 -11.54 1.21
C HIS A 48 8.41 -10.43 1.17
N GLN A 49 8.01 -9.89 2.33
CA GLN A 49 7.11 -8.75 2.40
C GLN A 49 7.73 -7.49 1.76
N ALA A 50 9.02 -7.25 1.98
CA ALA A 50 9.72 -6.13 1.36
C ALA A 50 9.82 -6.28 -0.17
N GLU A 51 10.10 -7.49 -0.66
CA GLU A 51 10.13 -7.81 -2.08
C GLU A 51 8.75 -7.63 -2.73
N VAL A 52 7.68 -8.17 -2.12
CA VAL A 52 6.30 -7.97 -2.58
C VAL A 52 5.98 -6.49 -2.69
N LYS A 53 6.26 -5.70 -1.64
CA LYS A 53 6.01 -4.24 -1.65
C LYS A 53 6.73 -3.54 -2.80
N THR A 54 7.98 -3.92 -3.06
CA THR A 54 8.81 -3.33 -4.12
C THR A 54 8.24 -3.66 -5.50
N LYS A 55 7.93 -4.93 -5.76
CA LYS A 55 7.35 -5.39 -7.03
C LYS A 55 5.93 -4.83 -7.26
N GLU A 56 5.10 -4.75 -6.21
CA GLU A 56 3.78 -4.12 -6.29
C GLU A 56 3.87 -2.65 -6.68
N ASN A 57 4.80 -1.89 -6.07
CA ASN A 57 4.96 -0.48 -6.38
C ASN A 57 5.40 -0.27 -7.82
N ALA A 58 6.40 -1.03 -8.28
CA ALA A 58 6.86 -0.97 -9.67
C ALA A 58 5.73 -1.27 -10.65
N TYR A 59 4.94 -2.32 -10.39
CA TYR A 59 3.82 -2.68 -11.26
C TYR A 59 2.69 -1.63 -11.25
N ARG A 60 2.40 -1.02 -10.08
CA ARG A 60 1.44 0.09 -10.00
C ARG A 60 1.90 1.29 -10.83
N GLU A 61 3.18 1.65 -10.76
CA GLU A 61 3.74 2.77 -11.53
C GLU A 61 3.66 2.53 -13.04
N GLU A 62 3.98 1.31 -13.49
CA GLU A 62 3.87 0.93 -14.90
C GLU A 62 2.44 1.04 -15.41
N CYS A 63 1.46 0.52 -14.65
CA CYS A 63 0.04 0.59 -15.03
C CYS A 63 -0.49 2.04 -15.04
N VAL A 64 -0.05 2.89 -14.12
CA VAL A 64 -0.42 4.32 -14.10
C VAL A 64 0.15 5.04 -15.32
N LYS A 65 1.42 4.80 -15.67
CA LYS A 65 2.02 5.35 -16.89
C LYS A 65 1.28 4.92 -18.15
N GLN A 66 0.86 3.66 -18.22
CA GLN A 66 0.07 3.17 -19.35
C GLN A 66 -1.29 3.85 -19.41
N TYR A 67 -2.00 3.95 -18.26
CA TYR A 67 -3.26 4.70 -18.17
C TYR A 67 -3.13 6.17 -18.62
N GLU A 68 -2.06 6.85 -18.24
CA GLU A 68 -1.80 8.23 -18.66
C GLU A 68 -1.53 8.35 -20.17
N LYS A 69 -0.96 7.29 -20.78
CA LYS A 69 -0.64 7.26 -22.21
C LYS A 69 -1.84 6.94 -23.10
N ASP A 70 -2.67 5.97 -22.72
CA ASP A 70 -3.73 5.43 -23.59
C ASP A 70 -5.13 5.35 -22.94
N GLY A 71 -5.27 5.74 -21.67
CA GLY A 71 -6.52 5.72 -20.94
C GLY A 71 -6.97 4.34 -20.45
N THR A 72 -6.14 3.30 -20.59
CA THR A 72 -6.45 1.92 -20.17
C THR A 72 -6.69 1.83 -18.67
N LYS A 73 -7.86 1.36 -18.27
CA LYS A 73 -8.26 1.28 -16.85
C LYS A 73 -8.19 -0.12 -16.25
N VAL A 74 -8.16 -1.16 -17.08
CA VAL A 74 -8.18 -2.56 -16.62
C VAL A 74 -6.88 -3.22 -17.04
N PHE A 75 -6.20 -3.82 -16.07
CA PHE A 75 -4.94 -4.52 -16.25
C PHE A 75 -5.08 -5.94 -15.72
N ALA A 76 -4.21 -6.83 -16.16
CA ALA A 76 -4.14 -8.15 -15.56
C ALA A 76 -3.85 -8.00 -14.04
N GLY A 77 -4.65 -8.65 -13.19
CA GLY A 77 -4.50 -8.59 -11.74
C GLY A 77 -4.94 -7.28 -11.06
N GLY A 78 -5.59 -6.35 -11.78
CA GLY A 78 -6.09 -5.13 -11.13
C GLY A 78 -6.82 -4.14 -12.04
N LYS A 79 -7.25 -3.02 -11.44
CA LYS A 79 -7.83 -1.90 -12.20
C LYS A 79 -7.41 -0.55 -11.63
N ILE A 80 -7.22 0.43 -12.48
CA ILE A 80 -6.97 1.81 -12.08
C ILE A 80 -8.25 2.37 -11.47
N LYS A 81 -8.13 2.92 -10.27
CA LYS A 81 -9.17 3.70 -9.60
C LYS A 81 -8.62 5.06 -9.24
N MET A 82 -9.50 6.04 -9.12
CA MET A 82 -9.16 7.36 -8.64
C MET A 82 -9.21 7.37 -7.11
N PHE A 83 -8.13 7.80 -6.46
CA PHE A 83 -8.06 7.92 -5.00
C PHE A 83 -7.89 9.38 -4.58
N ASP A 84 -8.55 9.75 -3.49
CA ASP A 84 -8.37 11.06 -2.85
C ASP A 84 -6.92 11.17 -2.34
N LYS A 85 -6.15 12.10 -2.91
CA LYS A 85 -4.88 12.57 -2.38
C LYS A 85 -5.07 13.97 -1.84
N ILE A 86 -4.57 14.18 -0.63
CA ILE A 86 -4.60 15.48 0.03
C ILE A 86 -3.30 16.19 -0.37
N THR A 87 -3.42 17.40 -0.91
CA THR A 87 -2.29 18.25 -1.30
C THR A 87 -2.39 19.57 -0.53
N TYR A 88 -1.36 19.89 0.24
CA TYR A 88 -1.20 21.14 0.96
C TYR A 88 0.30 21.42 1.10
N ASP A 89 0.67 22.69 1.29
CA ASP A 89 2.00 23.07 1.73
C ASP A 89 2.04 23.01 3.26
N ASP A 90 3.06 22.35 3.82
CA ASP A 90 3.15 22.10 5.26
C ASP A 90 3.30 23.41 6.06
N ASP A 91 4.01 24.40 5.53
CA ASP A 91 4.29 25.65 6.22
C ASP A 91 3.08 26.59 6.14
N ASP A 92 2.45 26.69 4.97
CA ASP A 92 1.21 27.46 4.79
C ASP A 92 0.06 26.86 5.60
N ALA A 93 -0.09 25.53 5.60
CA ALA A 93 -1.14 24.86 6.37
C ALA A 93 -0.96 25.05 7.87
N LYS A 94 0.28 25.03 8.38
CA LYS A 94 0.57 25.35 9.79
C LYS A 94 0.30 26.81 10.11
N ALA A 95 0.77 27.74 9.28
CA ALA A 95 0.54 29.16 9.47
C ALA A 95 -0.96 29.47 9.54
N TYR A 96 -1.74 28.91 8.62
CA TYR A 96 -3.20 29.03 8.59
C TYR A 96 -3.86 28.40 9.82
N ALA A 97 -3.41 27.21 10.26
CA ALA A 97 -3.95 26.57 11.45
C ALA A 97 -3.70 27.41 12.72
N ILE A 98 -2.56 28.10 12.82
CA ILE A 98 -2.27 29.05 13.90
C ILE A 98 -3.18 30.27 13.79
N GLU A 99 -3.25 30.90 12.61
CA GLU A 99 -4.04 32.12 12.37
C GLU A 99 -5.53 31.92 12.69
N LYS A 100 -6.09 30.78 12.30
CA LYS A 100 -7.52 30.46 12.53
C LYS A 100 -7.80 29.81 13.88
N GLY A 101 -6.79 29.62 14.73
CA GLY A 101 -6.95 29.02 16.06
C GLY A 101 -7.43 27.56 16.01
N LEU A 102 -6.86 26.75 15.11
CA LEU A 102 -7.21 25.35 14.86
C LEU A 102 -6.11 24.40 15.39
N PRO A 103 -6.01 24.21 16.72
CA PRO A 103 -4.92 23.42 17.32
C PRO A 103 -4.89 21.96 16.86
N ASN A 104 -6.05 21.39 16.53
CA ASN A 104 -6.18 20.01 16.05
C ASN A 104 -5.54 19.75 14.68
N LEU A 105 -5.18 20.82 13.93
CA LEU A 105 -4.59 20.75 12.61
C LEU A 105 -3.09 21.07 12.60
N LEU A 106 -2.50 21.53 13.72
CA LEU A 106 -1.07 21.88 13.81
C LEU A 106 -0.14 20.71 13.51
N ASN A 107 -0.54 19.51 13.90
CA ASN A 107 0.23 18.29 13.65
C ASN A 107 -0.04 17.67 12.27
N LEU A 108 -0.86 18.32 11.42
CA LEU A 108 -1.15 17.91 10.04
C LEU A 108 -1.53 16.43 9.90
N ASN A 109 -2.33 15.90 10.83
CA ASN A 109 -2.80 14.52 10.75
C ASN A 109 -3.70 14.33 9.52
N ALA A 110 -3.35 13.41 8.62
CA ALA A 110 -4.04 13.18 7.36
C ALA A 110 -5.57 13.01 7.50
N ASN A 111 -6.06 12.36 8.55
CA ASN A 111 -7.51 12.19 8.76
C ASN A 111 -8.19 13.50 9.16
N ASN A 112 -7.57 14.25 10.07
CA ASN A 112 -8.10 15.53 10.55
C ASN A 112 -8.07 16.58 9.43
N VAL A 113 -6.95 16.65 8.71
CA VAL A 113 -6.76 17.55 7.56
C VAL A 113 -7.73 17.20 6.44
N LYS A 114 -7.92 15.91 6.12
CA LYS A 114 -8.95 15.48 5.15
C LYS A 114 -10.35 15.92 5.56
N GLY A 115 -10.70 15.73 6.83
CA GLY A 115 -11.99 16.13 7.37
C GLY A 115 -12.23 17.62 7.22
N TYR A 116 -11.23 18.43 7.55
CA TYR A 116 -11.29 19.89 7.47
C TYR A 116 -11.36 20.41 6.02
N ILE A 117 -10.54 19.86 5.11
CA ILE A 117 -10.57 20.23 3.69
C ILE A 117 -11.91 19.89 3.04
N LYS A 118 -12.53 18.76 3.42
CA LYS A 118 -13.86 18.40 2.90
C LYS A 118 -14.98 19.30 3.42
N SER A 119 -14.84 19.83 4.64
CA SER A 119 -15.95 20.52 5.30
C SER A 119 -15.92 22.03 5.14
N ALA A 120 -14.73 22.65 5.13
CA ALA A 120 -14.65 24.10 5.31
C ALA A 120 -13.35 24.76 4.83
N ALA A 121 -12.33 24.02 4.40
CA ALA A 121 -11.04 24.66 4.10
C ALA A 121 -11.05 25.42 2.76
N PRO A 122 -10.44 26.61 2.71
CA PRO A 122 -10.15 27.29 1.46
C PRO A 122 -9.09 26.51 0.66
N GLU A 123 -9.06 26.70 -0.66
CA GLU A 123 -8.09 26.04 -1.54
C GLU A 123 -6.63 26.31 -1.15
N GLU A 124 -6.37 27.46 -0.51
CA GLU A 124 -5.06 27.88 0.01
C GLU A 124 -4.55 27.01 1.16
N PHE A 125 -5.44 26.46 2.01
CA PHE A 125 -5.04 25.55 3.09
C PHE A 125 -4.70 24.16 2.56
N GLY A 126 -5.36 23.75 1.48
CA GLY A 126 -5.18 22.45 0.88
C GLY A 126 -6.41 22.01 0.10
N LYS A 127 -6.19 21.07 -0.81
CA LYS A 127 -7.24 20.50 -1.66
C LYS A 127 -7.12 18.99 -1.75
N ILE A 128 -8.24 18.36 -2.10
CA ILE A 128 -8.28 16.93 -2.40
C ILE A 128 -8.27 16.77 -3.92
N VAL A 129 -7.17 16.24 -4.44
CA VAL A 129 -7.05 15.89 -5.86
C VAL A 129 -7.29 14.39 -6.01
N LYS A 130 -7.97 14.00 -7.07
CA LYS A 130 -8.12 12.59 -7.42
C LYS A 130 -6.93 12.15 -8.27
N GLU A 131 -6.13 11.20 -7.77
CA GLU A 131 -5.03 10.61 -8.52
C GLU A 131 -5.34 9.18 -8.96
N PRO A 132 -4.96 8.78 -10.19
CA PRO A 132 -5.08 7.41 -10.63
C PRO A 132 -4.10 6.52 -9.87
N ARG A 133 -4.59 5.40 -9.34
CA ARG A 133 -3.75 4.38 -8.73
C ARG A 133 -4.30 2.99 -9.06
N LEU A 134 -3.40 2.04 -9.29
CA LEU A 134 -3.79 0.66 -9.50
C LEU A 134 -4.26 0.02 -8.19
N SER A 135 -5.51 -0.47 -8.21
CA SER A 135 -6.11 -1.34 -7.21
C SER A 135 -5.87 -2.78 -7.64
N LEU A 136 -4.88 -3.43 -7.01
CA LEU A 136 -4.61 -4.85 -7.23
C LEU A 136 -5.76 -5.72 -6.69
N ALA A 137 -5.98 -6.86 -7.33
CA ALA A 137 -6.87 -7.89 -6.81
C ALA A 137 -6.34 -8.44 -5.47
N SER A 138 -7.27 -8.83 -4.59
CA SER A 138 -6.95 -9.45 -3.30
C SER A 138 -6.29 -10.81 -3.48
N ASP A 139 -6.70 -11.54 -4.51
CA ASP A 139 -6.11 -12.81 -4.92
C ASP A 139 -5.55 -12.67 -6.34
N LEU A 140 -4.35 -13.22 -6.54
CA LEU A 140 -3.66 -13.31 -7.83
C LEU A 140 -3.36 -14.78 -8.20
N SER A 141 -3.95 -15.74 -7.50
CA SER A 141 -3.77 -17.19 -7.69
C SER A 141 -4.12 -17.65 -9.10
N ASP A 142 -5.07 -17.00 -9.77
CA ASP A 142 -5.41 -17.25 -11.18
C ASP A 142 -4.21 -17.14 -12.14
N PHE A 143 -3.18 -16.37 -11.77
CA PHE A 143 -1.94 -16.26 -12.56
C PHE A 143 -0.96 -17.42 -12.30
N LEU A 144 -1.17 -18.22 -11.25
CA LEU A 144 -0.41 -19.43 -10.96
C LEU A 144 -0.99 -20.67 -11.66
N ALA A 145 -2.30 -20.67 -11.96
CA ALA A 145 -3.03 -21.82 -12.50
C ALA A 145 -2.96 -21.98 -14.04
N GLN A 146 -2.29 -21.06 -14.75
CA GLN A 146 -2.18 -21.08 -16.24
C GLN A 146 -0.96 -21.89 -16.75
N GLU A 147 -0.60 -22.98 -16.07
CA GLU A 147 0.39 -23.97 -16.56
C GLU A 147 -0.23 -25.02 -17.49
#